data_AF-A0A957F1P1-F1
#
_entry.id   AF-A0A957F1P1-F1
#
_cell.length_a   1.000
_cell.length_b   1.000
_cell.length_c   1.000
_cell.angle_alpha   90.00
_cell.angle_beta   90.00
_cell.angle_gamma   90.00
#
_symmetry.space_group_name_H-M   'P 1'
#
loop_
_entity.id
_entity.type
_entity.pdbx_description
1 polymer ?
#
loop_
_entity_poly.entity_id
_entity_poly.type
_entity_poly.pdbx_seq_one_letter_code
_entity_poly.pdbx_strand_id
1 'polypeptide(L)'
;MTKRLLVAYATGSGSTAEVAAAIAAELAVEGTAVDVRLAREVEAVDAYSGVVLGSSIRVGRWLPDAVDFLEDFGDTLADVPVAYFTTCLTMVTDDEDSRRIVMAYLEPIRQLAPEVHPVGLGLFAGSLSPNMQQIMPGHPGPFGDFRNWEAIRAWAAEIRPALLAGEVRLAAPIVLTGAVLSYTDMSGLNLQHVDLQEAELVEATLRDADLLGADLR
;
A
#
# COMPACT_ATOMS: atom_id res chain seq x y z
N MET A 1 6.78 -18.61 18.11
CA MET A 1 5.45 -18.77 17.47
C MET A 1 5.59 -18.40 16.01
N THR A 2 5.02 -19.16 15.08
CA THR A 2 5.05 -18.82 13.65
C THR A 2 4.14 -17.63 13.41
N LYS A 3 4.66 -16.56 12.81
CA LYS A 3 3.84 -15.41 12.40
C LYS A 3 3.09 -15.77 11.12
N ARG A 4 1.84 -15.29 11.00
CA ARG A 4 1.02 -15.49 9.81
C ARG A 4 0.73 -14.15 9.17
N LEU A 5 1.04 -14.01 7.89
CA LEU A 5 0.68 -12.86 7.08
C LEU A 5 -0.40 -13.26 6.07
N LEU A 6 -1.28 -12.33 5.74
CA LEU A 6 -2.24 -12.46 4.65
C LEU A 6 -1.83 -11.54 3.51
N VAL A 7 -1.81 -12.05 2.28
CA VAL A 7 -1.81 -11.26 1.06
C VAL A 7 -3.17 -11.46 0.38
N ALA A 8 -4.10 -10.55 0.65
CA ALA A 8 -5.41 -10.49 0.03
C ALA A 8 -5.36 -9.64 -1.24
N TYR A 9 -6.03 -10.05 -2.31
CA TYR A 9 -6.02 -9.27 -3.55
C TYR A 9 -7.31 -9.36 -4.37
N ALA A 10 -7.59 -8.29 -5.11
CA ALA A 10 -8.60 -8.28 -6.17
C ALA A 10 -7.93 -8.15 -7.54
N THR A 11 -8.33 -9.01 -8.48
CA THR A 11 -7.75 -9.05 -9.82
C THR A 11 -8.84 -9.15 -10.87
N GLY A 12 -8.71 -8.41 -11.97
CA GLY A 12 -9.64 -8.53 -13.10
C GLY A 12 -9.09 -9.29 -14.30
N SER A 13 -7.77 -9.43 -14.43
CA SER A 13 -7.11 -10.07 -15.58
C SER A 13 -5.91 -10.95 -15.21
N GLY A 14 -5.74 -11.26 -13.91
CA GLY A 14 -4.68 -12.12 -13.40
C GLY A 14 -3.38 -11.39 -13.03
N SER A 15 -3.07 -10.24 -13.63
CA SER A 15 -1.81 -9.51 -13.36
C SER A 15 -1.56 -9.23 -11.88
N THR A 16 -2.57 -8.72 -11.16
CA THR A 16 -2.49 -8.46 -9.71
C THR A 16 -2.29 -9.73 -8.89
N ALA A 17 -2.83 -10.88 -9.34
CA ALA A 17 -2.66 -12.15 -8.65
C ALA A 17 -1.20 -12.61 -8.68
N GLU A 18 -0.53 -12.44 -9.82
CA GLU A 18 0.89 -12.76 -9.97
C GLU A 18 1.77 -11.81 -9.14
N VAL A 19 1.41 -10.52 -9.05
CA VAL A 19 2.08 -9.56 -8.14
C VAL A 19 1.87 -9.96 -6.69
N ALA A 20 0.65 -10.33 -6.28
CA ALA A 20 0.34 -10.82 -4.94
C ALA A 20 1.17 -12.07 -4.59
N ALA A 21 1.28 -13.02 -5.52
CA ALA A 21 2.08 -14.22 -5.34
C ALA A 21 3.59 -13.90 -5.17
N ALA A 22 4.11 -12.94 -5.94
CA ALA A 22 5.50 -12.50 -5.82
C ALA A 22 5.78 -11.81 -4.47
N ILE A 23 4.88 -10.93 -4.03
CA ILE A 23 4.96 -10.30 -2.70
C ILE A 23 4.95 -11.37 -1.62
N ALA A 24 4.03 -12.33 -1.70
CA ALA A 24 3.92 -13.39 -0.71
C ALA A 24 5.17 -14.28 -0.63
N ALA A 25 5.79 -14.59 -1.77
CA ALA A 25 7.03 -15.36 -1.83
C ALA A 25 8.18 -14.64 -1.11
N GLU A 26 8.28 -13.31 -1.21
CA GLU A 26 9.31 -12.51 -0.51
C GLU A 26 9.04 -12.34 0.99
N LEU A 27 7.78 -12.38 1.38
CA LEU A 27 7.38 -12.31 2.78
C LEU A 27 7.53 -13.66 3.49
N ALA A 28 7.52 -14.77 2.75
CA ALA A 28 7.65 -16.13 3.25
C ALA A 28 9.11 -16.48 3.62
N VAL A 29 9.56 -15.91 4.73
CA VAL A 29 10.87 -16.19 5.35
C VAL A 29 10.74 -17.17 6.52
N GLU A 30 11.87 -17.65 7.04
CA GLU A 30 11.89 -18.57 8.19
C GLU A 30 11.04 -18.04 9.36
N GLY A 31 10.14 -18.87 9.88
CA GLY A 31 9.23 -18.49 10.98
C GLY A 31 8.01 -17.66 10.59
N THR A 32 7.81 -17.38 9.29
CA THR A 32 6.66 -16.64 8.77
C THR A 32 5.92 -17.45 7.70
N ALA A 33 4.64 -17.74 7.94
CA ALA A 33 3.75 -18.33 6.96
C ALA A 33 2.92 -17.23 6.28
N VAL A 34 2.71 -17.34 4.96
CA VAL A 34 1.97 -16.33 4.19
C VAL A 34 0.83 -17.00 3.44
N ASP A 35 -0.40 -16.55 3.67
CA ASP A 35 -1.57 -16.96 2.90
C ASP A 35 -1.83 -15.99 1.76
N VAL A 36 -2.12 -16.52 0.58
CA VAL A 36 -2.49 -15.72 -0.59
C VAL A 36 -3.93 -16.05 -0.95
N ARG A 37 -4.83 -15.07 -0.92
CA ARG A 37 -6.27 -15.26 -1.11
C ARG A 37 -6.87 -14.16 -1.98
N LEU A 38 -7.88 -14.50 -2.76
CA LEU A 38 -8.76 -13.47 -3.32
C LEU A 38 -9.45 -12.75 -2.17
N ALA A 39 -9.56 -11.43 -2.24
CA ALA A 39 -10.11 -10.61 -1.17
C ALA A 39 -11.54 -11.08 -0.78
N ARG A 40 -12.38 -11.38 -1.77
CA ARG A 40 -13.73 -11.95 -1.60
C ARG A 40 -13.81 -13.35 -0.97
N GLU A 41 -12.68 -14.05 -0.84
CA GLU A 41 -12.61 -15.41 -0.26
C GLU A 41 -12.06 -15.38 1.18
N VAL A 42 -11.75 -14.20 1.71
CA VAL A 42 -11.27 -14.07 3.09
C VAL A 42 -12.47 -13.96 4.02
N GLU A 43 -12.53 -14.85 5.02
CA GLU A 43 -13.62 -14.90 6.00
C GLU A 43 -13.23 -14.27 7.36
N ALA A 44 -11.93 -14.12 7.62
CA ALA A 44 -11.40 -13.68 8.91
C ALA A 44 -9.97 -13.14 8.76
N VAL A 45 -9.64 -12.09 9.54
CA VAL A 45 -8.31 -11.47 9.53
C VAL A 45 -7.62 -11.46 10.91
N ASP A 46 -8.32 -11.81 11.99
CA ASP A 46 -7.84 -11.79 13.38
C ASP A 46 -6.65 -12.72 13.65
N ALA A 47 -6.52 -13.79 12.87
CA ALA A 47 -5.43 -14.76 13.01
C ALA A 47 -4.10 -14.31 12.38
N TYR A 48 -4.08 -13.17 11.67
CA TYR A 48 -2.89 -12.67 10.99
C TYR A 48 -2.20 -11.57 11.79
N SER A 49 -0.88 -11.66 11.86
CA SER A 49 -0.04 -10.62 12.48
C SER A 49 0.18 -9.41 11.58
N GLY A 50 -0.23 -9.49 10.31
CA GLY A 50 -0.10 -8.42 9.32
C GLY A 50 -0.83 -8.77 8.03
N VAL A 51 -1.33 -7.76 7.32
CA VAL A 51 -2.10 -7.93 6.09
C VAL A 51 -1.50 -7.07 4.98
N VAL A 52 -1.35 -7.65 3.79
CA VAL A 52 -1.14 -6.91 2.56
C VAL A 52 -2.43 -7.02 1.75
N LEU A 53 -3.05 -5.89 1.45
CA LEU A 53 -4.22 -5.83 0.59
C LEU A 53 -3.84 -5.19 -0.74
N GLY A 54 -4.27 -5.75 -1.86
CA GLY A 54 -4.09 -5.06 -3.13
C GLY A 54 -5.15 -5.25 -4.17
N SER A 55 -5.15 -4.35 -5.14
CA SER A 55 -6.17 -4.30 -6.17
C SER A 55 -5.59 -3.80 -7.49
N SER A 56 -6.15 -4.24 -8.62
CA SER A 56 -5.93 -3.48 -9.85
C SER A 56 -6.79 -2.22 -9.83
N ILE A 57 -6.26 -1.10 -10.31
CA ILE A 57 -7.07 0.09 -10.58
C ILE A 57 -7.71 -0.02 -11.96
N ARG A 58 -9.03 0.11 -12.00
CA ARG A 58 -9.81 0.23 -13.24
C ARG A 58 -10.66 1.49 -13.19
N VAL A 59 -10.54 2.30 -14.24
CA VAL A 59 -11.29 3.57 -14.36
C VAL A 59 -11.13 4.43 -13.09
N GLY A 60 -9.90 4.49 -12.57
CA GLY A 60 -9.54 5.31 -11.41
C GLY A 60 -10.01 4.80 -10.04
N ARG A 61 -10.40 3.52 -9.93
CA ARG A 61 -10.84 2.93 -8.66
C ARG A 61 -10.28 1.54 -8.45
N TRP A 62 -10.12 1.16 -7.18
CA TRP A 62 -9.94 -0.25 -6.80
C TRP A 62 -11.17 -1.08 -7.18
N LEU A 63 -10.93 -2.37 -7.43
CA LEU A 63 -12.01 -3.33 -7.71
C LEU A 63 -12.91 -3.55 -6.47
N PRO A 64 -14.21 -3.82 -6.66
CA PRO A 64 -15.17 -4.05 -5.59
C PRO A 64 -14.71 -5.05 -4.54
N ASP A 65 -14.22 -6.23 -4.95
CA ASP A 65 -13.77 -7.27 -3.99
C ASP A 65 -12.72 -6.78 -2.96
N ALA A 66 -11.88 -5.80 -3.31
CA ALA A 66 -10.92 -5.21 -2.36
C ALA A 66 -11.51 -4.06 -1.53
N VAL A 67 -12.53 -3.38 -2.06
CA VAL A 67 -13.30 -2.37 -1.34
C VAL A 67 -14.15 -3.07 -0.28
N ASP A 68 -14.92 -4.07 -0.67
CA ASP A 68 -15.76 -4.89 0.23
C ASP A 68 -14.93 -5.50 1.36
N PHE A 69 -13.70 -5.96 1.07
CA PHE A 69 -12.78 -6.43 2.11
C PHE A 69 -12.44 -5.37 3.16
N LEU A 70 -12.29 -4.10 2.77
CA LEU A 70 -12.06 -3.01 3.73
C LEU A 70 -13.35 -2.66 4.48
N GLU A 71 -14.52 -2.73 3.85
CA GLU A 71 -15.80 -2.54 4.53
C GLU A 71 -16.03 -3.62 5.60
N ASP A 72 -15.71 -4.87 5.29
CA ASP A 72 -15.95 -6.01 6.17
C ASP A 72 -14.93 -6.09 7.33
N PHE A 73 -13.68 -5.70 7.09
CA PHE A 73 -12.58 -5.92 8.04
C PHE A 73 -11.91 -4.64 8.57
N GLY A 74 -12.30 -3.45 8.13
CA GLY A 74 -11.68 -2.15 8.49
C GLY A 74 -11.41 -1.98 9.98
N ASP A 75 -12.44 -2.20 10.81
CA ASP A 75 -12.33 -2.14 12.28
C ASP A 75 -11.29 -3.11 12.86
N THR A 76 -11.16 -4.32 12.31
CA THR A 76 -10.17 -5.29 12.78
C THR A 76 -8.77 -4.96 12.26
N LEU A 77 -8.69 -4.48 11.02
CA LEU A 77 -7.47 -4.01 10.40
C LEU A 77 -6.92 -2.73 11.07
N ALA A 78 -7.77 -2.00 11.78
CA ALA A 78 -7.38 -0.87 12.60
C ALA A 78 -6.33 -1.24 13.64
N ASP A 79 -6.25 -2.50 14.08
CA ASP A 79 -5.26 -2.98 15.07
C ASP A 79 -4.12 -3.81 14.47
N VAL A 80 -4.21 -4.17 13.19
CA VAL A 80 -3.24 -5.04 12.50
C VAL A 80 -2.35 -4.19 11.57
N PRO A 81 -1.03 -4.42 11.47
CA PRO A 81 -0.22 -3.77 10.45
C PRO A 81 -0.73 -4.10 9.04
N VAL A 82 -1.14 -3.08 8.29
CA VAL A 82 -1.64 -3.24 6.92
C VAL A 82 -0.68 -2.59 5.94
N ALA A 83 -0.41 -3.21 4.81
CA ALA A 83 0.21 -2.54 3.66
C ALA A 83 -0.72 -2.63 2.45
N TYR A 84 -0.69 -1.63 1.58
CA TYR A 84 -1.45 -1.66 0.33
C TYR A 84 -0.52 -1.82 -0.86
N PHE A 85 -0.98 -2.54 -1.89
CA PHE A 85 -0.38 -2.43 -3.21
C PHE A 85 -1.45 -2.27 -4.29
N THR A 86 -1.08 -1.65 -5.40
CA THR A 86 -1.95 -1.50 -6.56
C THR A 86 -1.22 -1.81 -7.84
N THR A 87 -1.95 -2.38 -8.81
CA THR A 87 -1.49 -2.46 -10.19
C THR A 87 -2.28 -1.49 -11.06
N CYS A 88 -1.58 -0.66 -11.84
CA CYS A 88 -2.22 0.28 -12.76
C CYS A 88 -1.33 0.53 -13.97
N LEU A 89 -1.89 0.54 -15.19
CA LEU A 89 -1.12 0.86 -16.39
C LEU A 89 -0.63 2.32 -16.42
N THR A 90 -1.17 3.20 -15.58
CA THR A 90 -0.61 4.54 -15.36
C THR A 90 0.81 4.46 -14.78
N MET A 91 1.14 3.41 -14.02
CA MET A 91 2.47 3.24 -13.43
C MET A 91 3.53 2.74 -14.43
N VAL A 92 3.24 2.64 -15.73
CA VAL A 92 4.21 2.21 -16.75
C VAL A 92 5.40 3.16 -16.85
N THR A 93 5.15 4.48 -16.76
CA THR A 93 6.22 5.49 -16.79
C THR A 93 6.87 5.71 -15.44
N ASP A 94 6.11 5.46 -14.37
CA ASP A 94 6.55 5.59 -12.97
C ASP A 94 7.22 6.94 -12.66
N ASP A 95 6.66 8.02 -13.19
CA ASP A 95 7.05 9.40 -12.91
C ASP A 95 6.16 10.04 -11.82
N GLU A 96 6.49 11.27 -11.43
CA GLU A 96 5.79 12.03 -10.37
C GLU A 96 4.30 12.24 -10.68
N ASP A 97 3.94 12.51 -11.93
CA ASP A 97 2.56 12.72 -12.34
C ASP A 97 1.76 11.43 -12.29
N SER A 98 2.33 10.33 -12.80
CA SER A 98 1.73 9.00 -12.74
C SER A 98 1.51 8.56 -11.28
N ARG A 99 2.50 8.76 -10.40
CA ARG A 99 2.37 8.49 -8.96
C ARG A 99 1.26 9.33 -8.33
N ARG A 100 1.22 10.64 -8.58
CA ARG A 100 0.19 11.54 -8.06
C ARG A 100 -1.21 11.13 -8.50
N ILE A 101 -1.39 10.75 -9.76
CA ILE A 101 -2.67 10.25 -10.29
C ILE A 101 -3.09 8.97 -9.58
N VAL A 102 -2.19 7.99 -9.45
CA VAL A 102 -2.52 6.71 -8.82
C VAL A 102 -2.80 6.89 -7.33
N MET A 103 -2.06 7.76 -6.63
CA MET A 103 -2.33 8.09 -5.22
C MET A 103 -3.73 8.69 -5.03
N ALA A 104 -4.18 9.56 -5.94
CA ALA A 104 -5.54 10.10 -5.90
C ALA A 104 -6.63 9.01 -6.06
N TYR A 105 -6.33 7.92 -6.79
CA TYR A 105 -7.24 6.78 -6.91
C TYR A 105 -7.34 5.92 -5.64
N LEU A 106 -6.42 6.08 -4.68
CA LEU A 106 -6.48 5.44 -3.36
C LEU A 106 -7.31 6.25 -2.36
N GLU A 107 -7.62 7.51 -2.66
CA GLU A 107 -8.37 8.37 -1.74
C GLU A 107 -9.75 7.81 -1.33
N PRO A 108 -10.55 7.20 -2.23
CA PRO A 108 -11.84 6.63 -1.84
C PRO A 108 -11.74 5.53 -0.78
N ILE A 109 -10.74 4.66 -0.87
CA ILE A 109 -10.56 3.57 0.12
C ILE A 109 -10.00 4.10 1.45
N ARG A 110 -9.23 5.19 1.42
CA ARG A 110 -8.77 5.88 2.64
C ARG A 110 -9.91 6.56 3.37
N GLN A 111 -10.85 7.16 2.63
CA GLN A 111 -12.06 7.74 3.21
C GLN A 111 -13.04 6.69 3.72
N LEU A 112 -13.02 5.50 3.12
CA LEU A 112 -13.86 4.37 3.51
C LEU A 112 -13.42 3.75 4.84
N ALA A 113 -12.11 3.56 5.01
CA ALA A 113 -11.51 2.95 6.19
C ALA A 113 -10.38 3.86 6.75
N PRO A 114 -10.71 5.06 7.27
CA PRO A 114 -9.73 6.02 7.76
C PRO A 114 -8.89 5.53 8.95
N GLU A 115 -9.40 4.53 9.69
CA GLU A 115 -8.73 3.86 10.79
C GLU A 115 -7.59 2.91 10.36
N VAL A 116 -7.57 2.52 9.08
CA VAL A 116 -6.52 1.66 8.54
C VAL A 116 -5.39 2.54 7.99
N HIS A 117 -4.29 2.61 8.76
CA HIS A 117 -3.09 3.35 8.38
C HIS A 117 -2.04 2.41 7.77
N PRO A 118 -1.82 2.44 6.44
CA PRO A 118 -0.91 1.50 5.82
C PRO A 118 0.55 1.79 6.17
N VAL A 119 1.30 0.76 6.57
CA VAL A 119 2.74 0.82 6.84
C VAL A 119 3.59 0.96 5.56
N GLY A 120 2.97 0.80 4.39
CA GLY A 120 3.62 0.94 3.10
C GLY A 120 2.63 0.89 1.94
N LEU A 121 2.98 1.57 0.85
CA LEU A 121 2.17 1.66 -0.37
C LEU A 121 3.01 1.23 -1.58
N GLY A 122 2.62 0.12 -2.21
CA GLY A 122 3.26 -0.41 -3.42
C GLY A 122 2.52 0.04 -4.66
N LEU A 123 3.10 0.94 -5.45
CA LEU A 123 2.51 1.39 -6.71
C LEU A 123 3.23 0.69 -7.87
N PHE A 124 2.54 -0.22 -8.56
CA PHE A 124 3.16 -1.03 -9.59
C PHE A 124 2.44 -0.93 -10.93
N ALA A 125 3.22 -1.01 -12.00
CA ALA A 125 2.66 -1.27 -13.32
C ALA A 125 2.07 -2.69 -13.37
N GLY A 126 0.99 -2.85 -14.14
CA GLY A 126 0.39 -4.16 -14.41
C GLY A 126 0.85 -4.74 -15.74
N SER A 127 0.21 -5.84 -16.12
CA SER A 127 0.30 -6.44 -17.44
C SER A 127 -1.08 -6.47 -18.10
N LEU A 128 -1.11 -6.20 -19.40
CA LEU A 128 -2.30 -6.34 -20.24
C LEU A 128 -1.91 -7.17 -21.45
N SER A 129 -2.40 -8.42 -21.50
CA SER A 129 -1.92 -9.39 -22.48
C SER A 129 -2.19 -8.91 -23.91
N PRO A 130 -1.29 -9.15 -24.88
CA PRO A 130 -1.51 -8.76 -26.28
C PRO A 130 -2.80 -9.32 -26.87
N ASN A 131 -3.25 -10.51 -26.43
CA ASN A 131 -4.51 -11.10 -26.87
C ASN A 131 -5.73 -10.25 -26.48
N MET A 132 -5.66 -9.48 -25.39
CA MET A 132 -6.73 -8.57 -24.98
C MET A 132 -6.91 -7.40 -25.96
N GLN A 133 -5.91 -7.09 -26.80
CA GLN A 133 -6.03 -6.04 -27.82
C GLN A 133 -7.13 -6.34 -28.84
N GLN A 134 -7.32 -7.62 -29.14
CA GLN A 134 -8.36 -8.08 -30.07
C GLN A 134 -9.76 -8.03 -29.42
N ILE A 135 -9.83 -8.16 -28.10
CA ILE A 135 -11.09 -8.20 -27.32
C ILE A 135 -11.53 -6.80 -26.91
N MET A 136 -10.59 -5.89 -26.66
CA MET A 136 -10.82 -4.52 -26.24
C MET A 136 -10.24 -3.53 -27.27
N PRO A 137 -10.75 -3.52 -28.52
CA PRO A 137 -10.29 -2.59 -29.53
C PRO A 137 -10.58 -1.15 -29.06
N GLY A 138 -9.55 -0.32 -29.00
CA GLY A 138 -9.65 1.09 -28.58
C GLY A 138 -9.33 1.36 -27.10
N HIS A 139 -8.88 0.36 -26.34
CA HIS A 139 -8.30 0.63 -25.01
C HIS A 139 -7.09 1.57 -25.16
N PRO A 140 -7.05 2.71 -24.43
CA PRO A 140 -6.04 3.76 -24.65
C PRO A 140 -4.65 3.41 -24.08
N GLY A 141 -4.59 2.47 -23.14
CA GLY A 141 -3.34 2.06 -22.49
C GLY A 141 -2.57 0.97 -23.25
N PRO A 142 -1.28 0.81 -22.96
CA PRO A 142 -0.40 -0.09 -23.69
C PRO A 142 -0.68 -1.57 -23.38
N PHE A 143 -0.40 -2.43 -24.37
CA PHE A 143 -0.42 -3.90 -24.22
C PHE A 143 1.01 -4.40 -24.01
N GLY A 144 1.20 -5.30 -23.06
CA GLY A 144 2.50 -5.80 -22.66
C GLY A 144 2.56 -6.15 -21.18
N ASP A 145 3.72 -6.64 -20.74
CA ASP A 145 4.06 -6.78 -19.33
C ASP A 145 5.00 -5.64 -18.94
N PHE A 146 4.56 -4.81 -17.99
CA PHE A 146 5.30 -3.65 -17.50
C PHE A 146 5.69 -3.80 -16.03
N ARG A 147 5.43 -4.96 -15.43
CA ARG A 147 5.74 -5.21 -14.02
C ARG A 147 7.24 -5.20 -13.80
N ASN A 148 7.69 -4.34 -12.89
CA ASN A 148 9.05 -4.38 -12.39
C ASN A 148 9.13 -5.35 -11.21
N TRP A 149 9.49 -6.60 -11.50
CA TRP A 149 9.57 -7.67 -10.51
C TRP A 149 10.63 -7.42 -9.43
N GLU A 150 11.72 -6.74 -9.76
CA GLU A 150 12.74 -6.37 -8.79
C GLU A 150 12.18 -5.36 -7.79
N ALA A 151 11.51 -4.31 -8.28
CA ALA A 151 10.88 -3.30 -7.42
C ALA A 151 9.78 -3.89 -6.54
N ILE A 152 8.94 -4.79 -7.08
CA ILE A 152 7.89 -5.47 -6.30
C ILE A 152 8.50 -6.26 -5.14
N ARG A 153 9.58 -7.01 -5.41
CA ARG A 153 10.26 -7.80 -4.38
C ARG A 153 10.98 -6.93 -3.36
N ALA A 154 11.65 -5.87 -3.82
CA ALA A 154 12.33 -4.91 -2.96
C ALA A 154 11.34 -4.24 -1.99
N TRP A 155 10.20 -3.78 -2.50
CA TRP A 155 9.14 -3.20 -1.68
C TRP A 155 8.58 -4.21 -0.66
N ALA A 156 8.33 -5.46 -1.07
CA ALA A 156 7.87 -6.50 -0.14
C ALA A 156 8.89 -6.76 0.98
N ALA A 157 10.18 -6.75 0.66
CA ALA A 157 11.25 -6.89 1.64
C ALA A 157 11.36 -5.69 2.59
N GLU A 158 11.10 -4.49 2.09
CA GLU A 158 11.12 -3.22 2.83
C GLU A 158 10.01 -3.16 3.89
N ILE A 159 8.77 -3.51 3.53
CA ILE A 159 7.62 -3.45 4.45
C ILE A 159 7.60 -4.61 5.47
N ARG A 160 8.34 -5.69 5.21
CA ARG A 160 8.31 -6.92 6.01
C ARG A 160 8.57 -6.69 7.50
N PRO A 161 9.59 -5.90 7.92
CA PRO A 161 9.81 -5.64 9.34
C PRO A 161 8.61 -4.96 9.99
N ALA A 162 7.93 -4.04 9.31
CA ALA A 162 6.74 -3.37 9.83
C ALA A 162 5.54 -4.33 9.94
N LEU A 163 5.32 -5.20 8.95
CA LEU A 163 4.28 -6.24 9.01
C LEU A 163 4.53 -7.29 10.10
N LEU A 164 5.79 -7.53 10.43
CA LEU A 164 6.20 -8.48 11.47
C LEU A 164 6.43 -7.80 12.82
N ALA A 165 6.51 -6.47 12.90
CA ALA A 165 6.61 -5.74 14.15
C ALA A 165 5.24 -5.71 14.84
N GLY A 166 4.79 -6.89 15.30
CA GLY A 166 3.80 -6.94 16.35
C GLY A 166 4.28 -6.03 17.48
N GLU A 167 3.47 -5.03 17.82
CA GLU A 167 3.67 -4.11 18.94
C GLU A 167 4.64 -2.92 18.76
N VAL A 168 4.80 -2.35 17.57
CA VAL A 168 5.20 -0.92 17.49
C VAL A 168 4.17 -0.12 16.70
N ARG A 169 2.94 -0.12 17.24
CA ARG A 169 2.00 0.97 16.99
C ARG A 169 2.26 1.98 18.09
N LEU A 170 2.63 3.20 17.73
CA LEU A 170 2.51 4.30 18.66
C LEU A 170 1.01 4.44 18.93
N ALA A 171 0.57 4.02 20.12
CA ALA A 171 -0.83 4.07 20.55
C ALA A 171 -1.36 5.51 20.73
N ALA A 172 -0.54 6.49 20.36
CA ALA A 172 -0.80 7.90 20.43
C ALA A 172 -0.22 8.57 19.17
N PRO A 173 -0.76 9.73 18.77
CA PRO A 173 -0.14 10.58 17.75
C PRO A 173 1.35 10.76 18.05
N ILE A 174 2.18 10.76 17.01
CA ILE A 174 3.59 11.07 17.20
C ILE A 174 3.66 12.56 17.56
N VAL A 175 3.94 12.85 18.82
CA VAL A 175 4.09 14.22 19.32
C VAL A 175 5.56 14.60 19.25
N LEU A 176 5.89 15.43 18.26
CA LEU A 176 7.18 16.06 18.04
C LEU A 176 7.11 17.57 18.36
N THR A 177 6.18 17.97 19.23
CA THR A 177 6.03 19.37 19.64
C THR A 177 7.34 19.90 20.20
N GLY A 178 7.83 21.03 19.67
CA GLY A 178 9.10 21.64 20.09
C GLY A 178 10.36 20.86 19.71
N ALA A 179 10.26 19.80 18.90
CA ALA A 179 11.43 19.02 18.47
C ALA A 179 12.34 19.86 17.57
N VAL A 180 13.66 19.75 17.77
CA VAL A 180 14.66 20.36 16.87
C VAL A 180 14.95 19.38 15.74
N LEU A 181 14.40 19.68 14.56
CA LEU A 181 14.51 18.87 13.34
C LEU A 181 15.23 19.63 12.22
N SER A 182 15.89 20.75 12.56
CA SER A 182 16.62 21.59 11.62
C SER A 182 17.65 20.77 10.83
N TYR A 183 17.77 21.05 9.54
CA TYR A 183 18.69 20.37 8.60
C TYR A 183 18.43 18.87 8.40
N THR A 184 17.28 18.34 8.83
CA THR A 184 16.96 16.91 8.68
C THR A 184 16.30 16.64 7.33
N ASP A 185 16.74 15.59 6.64
CA ASP A 185 16.03 15.05 5.49
C ASP A 185 14.95 14.08 5.94
N MET A 186 13.71 14.50 5.79
CA MET A 186 12.47 13.77 6.06
C MET A 186 11.69 13.50 4.78
N SER A 187 12.38 13.49 3.63
CA SER A 187 11.74 13.26 2.33
C SER A 187 11.11 11.87 2.25
N GLY A 188 9.89 11.78 1.72
CA GLY A 188 9.14 10.53 1.55
C GLY A 188 8.59 9.93 2.84
N LEU A 189 8.78 10.56 4.00
CA LEU A 189 8.26 10.04 5.27
C LEU A 189 6.74 10.18 5.37
N ASN A 190 6.09 9.16 5.96
CA ASN A 190 4.72 9.29 6.41
C ASN A 190 4.71 10.06 7.74
N LEU A 191 4.29 11.32 7.69
CA LEU A 191 4.14 12.23 8.82
C LEU A 191 2.67 12.58 9.04
N GLN A 192 1.75 11.71 8.61
CA GLN A 192 0.32 11.92 8.82
C GLN A 192 -0.01 11.95 10.29
N HIS A 193 -0.86 12.89 10.70
CA HIS A 193 -1.33 13.05 12.08
C HIS A 193 -0.21 13.25 13.13
N VAL A 194 1.00 13.59 12.69
CA VAL A 194 2.10 13.96 13.58
C VAL A 194 1.86 15.38 14.09
N ASP A 195 1.98 15.58 15.40
CA ASP A 195 2.00 16.90 16.01
C ASP A 195 3.43 17.44 15.93
N LEU A 196 3.63 18.43 15.06
CA LEU A 196 4.85 19.18 14.83
C LEU A 196 4.70 20.63 15.34
N GLN A 197 3.76 20.91 16.25
CA GLN A 197 3.60 22.26 16.81
C GLN A 197 4.92 22.73 17.43
N GLU A 198 5.31 23.98 17.21
CA GLU A 198 6.58 24.53 17.74
C GLU A 198 7.87 23.79 17.31
N ALA A 199 7.81 22.79 16.42
CA ALA A 199 9.00 22.08 15.96
C ALA A 199 9.91 23.01 15.13
N GLU A 200 11.22 22.94 15.38
CA GLU A 200 12.21 23.70 14.62
C GLU A 200 12.53 22.95 13.32
N LEU A 201 12.01 23.43 12.19
CA LEU A 201 12.16 22.82 10.86
C LEU A 201 13.12 23.62 9.96
N VAL A 202 14.03 24.40 10.53
CA VAL A 202 14.94 25.26 9.76
C VAL A 202 15.80 24.41 8.83
N GLU A 203 15.71 24.64 7.52
CA GLU A 203 16.39 23.83 6.48
C GLU A 203 16.07 22.32 6.51
N ALA A 204 14.97 21.90 7.13
CA ALA A 204 14.48 20.53 7.00
C ALA A 204 13.95 20.28 5.58
N THR A 205 14.19 19.08 5.03
CA THR A 205 13.66 18.66 3.73
C THR A 205 12.47 17.74 3.94
N LEU A 206 11.30 18.11 3.41
CA LEU A 206 10.04 17.37 3.52
C LEU A 206 9.51 16.96 2.14
N ARG A 207 10.40 16.77 1.16
CA ARG A 207 10.01 16.48 -0.22
C ARG A 207 9.27 15.14 -0.26
N ASP A 208 8.11 15.09 -0.91
CA ASP A 208 7.31 13.85 -1.01
C ASP A 208 6.86 13.25 0.35
N ALA A 209 7.02 13.98 1.46
CA ALA A 209 6.53 13.55 2.77
C ALA A 209 5.00 13.67 2.82
N ASP A 210 4.33 12.67 3.41
CA ASP A 210 2.88 12.66 3.57
C ASP A 210 2.51 13.36 4.90
N LEU A 211 2.10 14.63 4.81
CA LEU A 211 1.77 15.49 5.96
C LEU A 211 0.26 15.60 6.19
N LEU A 212 -0.55 14.69 5.63
CA LEU A 212 -2.01 14.78 5.75
C LEU A 212 -2.43 14.71 7.22
N GLY A 213 -3.11 15.76 7.70
CA GLY A 213 -3.56 15.86 9.08
C GLY A 213 -2.46 16.11 10.12
N ALA A 214 -1.21 16.37 9.70
CA ALA A 214 -0.15 16.83 10.61
C ALA A 214 -0.50 18.22 11.18
N ASP A 215 -0.23 18.44 12.47
CA ASP A 215 -0.40 19.74 13.10
C ASP A 215 0.94 20.50 13.14
N LEU A 216 0.99 21.67 12.51
CA LEU A 216 2.22 22.49 12.35
C LEU A 216 2.08 23.88 12.99
N ARG A 217 0.96 24.17 13.67
CA ARG A 217 0.60 25.54 14.09
C ARG A 217 0.57 25.74 15.59
#